data_AF-A0A328S8U0-F1
#
_entry.id   AF-A0A328S8U0-F1
#
_cell.length_a   1.000
_cell.length_b   1.000
_cell.length_c   1.000
_cell.angle_alpha   90.00
_cell.angle_beta   90.00
_cell.angle_gamma   90.00
#
_symmetry.space_group_name_H-M   'P 1'
#
loop_
_entity.id
_entity.type
_entity.pdbx_description
1 polymer ?
#
loop_
_entity_poly.entity_id
_entity_poly.type
_entity_poly.pdbx_seq_one_letter_code
_entity_poly.pdbx_strand_id
1 'polypeptide(L)'
;MYELHNLIEKLQERKTKFKSEYTEEEDLIQVRDVLNKRLVTLKNKLIEDPSNQSNMLEYGFLQDEVMRINKRLIDVKEKYSTKEAKIEKYDKLINYNIQELFTYVDFIKQFKIDDKLYQAMQDSLVSLDRNINKLNELRKEDDSQ
;
A
#
# COMPACT_ATOMS: atom_id res chain seq x y z
N MET A 1 19.23 11.79 21.58
CA MET A 1 18.02 10.94 21.57
C MET A 1 16.79 11.69 21.03
N TYR A 2 16.45 12.87 21.57
CA TYR A 2 15.29 13.67 21.10
C TYR A 2 15.38 14.10 19.62
N GLU A 3 16.58 14.46 19.14
CA GLU A 3 16.77 14.87 17.73
C GLU A 3 16.62 13.70 16.75
N LEU A 4 17.15 12.51 17.09
CA LEU A 4 16.99 11.30 16.28
C LEU A 4 15.52 10.85 16.22
N HIS A 5 14.81 10.95 17.35
CA HIS A 5 13.39 10.63 17.42
C HIS A 5 12.55 11.54 16.51
N ASN A 6 12.75 12.87 16.60
CA ASN A 6 12.08 13.84 15.73
C ASN A 6 12.43 13.66 14.24
N LEU A 7 13.66 13.22 13.92
CA LEU A 7 14.07 12.91 12.56
C LEU A 7 13.38 11.65 12.03
N ILE A 8 13.25 10.61 12.86
CA ILE A 8 12.54 9.38 12.52
C ILE A 8 11.05 9.67 12.31
N GLU A 9 10.40 10.43 13.19
CA GLU A 9 8.98 10.81 13.05
C GLU A 9 8.73 11.58 11.74
N LYS A 10 9.57 12.58 11.43
CA LYS A 10 9.47 13.33 10.16
C LYS A 10 9.67 12.44 8.93
N LEU A 11 10.55 11.44 9.00
CA LEU A 11 10.74 10.48 7.92
C LEU A 11 9.51 9.57 7.76
N GLN A 12 8.92 9.13 8.87
CA GLN A 12 7.68 8.35 8.84
C GLN A 12 6.52 9.15 8.25
N GLU A 13 6.36 10.43 8.62
CA GLU A 13 5.34 11.30 8.02
C GLU A 13 5.54 11.45 6.50
N ARG A 14 6.78 11.71 6.07
CA ARG A 14 7.13 11.81 4.64
C ARG A 14 6.86 10.50 3.91
N LYS A 15 7.17 9.35 4.52
CA LYS A 15 6.90 8.02 3.97
C LYS A 15 5.42 7.77 3.81
N THR A 16 4.62 8.10 4.83
CA THR A 16 3.16 7.95 4.79
C THR A 16 2.56 8.82 3.70
N LYS A 17 2.97 10.08 3.60
CA LYS A 17 2.49 11.00 2.55
C LYS A 17 2.88 10.50 1.15
N PHE A 18 4.15 10.13 0.96
CA PHE A 18 4.64 9.63 -0.31
C PHE A 18 3.94 8.33 -0.70
N LYS A 19 3.85 7.34 0.19
CA LYS A 19 3.10 6.11 -0.08
C LYS A 19 1.65 6.40 -0.45
N SER A 20 0.96 7.27 0.27
CA SER A 20 -0.44 7.61 -0.06
C SER A 20 -0.64 8.14 -1.50
N GLU A 21 0.37 8.79 -2.09
CA GLU A 21 0.32 9.30 -3.47
C GLU A 21 0.60 8.22 -4.52
N TYR A 22 1.31 7.16 -4.17
CA TYR A 22 1.82 6.14 -5.09
C TYR A 22 1.37 4.71 -4.77
N THR A 23 0.69 4.44 -3.66
CA THR A 23 0.14 3.12 -3.29
C THR A 23 -1.39 3.11 -3.20
N GLU A 24 -2.02 4.25 -3.50
CA GLU A 24 -3.48 4.44 -3.43
C GLU A 24 -4.24 3.31 -4.15
N GLU A 25 -3.78 2.87 -5.33
CA GLU A 25 -4.38 1.76 -6.05
C GLU A 25 -4.32 0.44 -5.27
N GLU A 26 -3.15 0.08 -4.76
CA GLU A 26 -2.96 -1.14 -3.98
C GLU A 26 -3.76 -1.12 -2.68
N ASP A 27 -3.81 0.02 -2.01
CA ASP A 27 -4.53 0.21 -0.75
C ASP A 27 -6.05 0.10 -0.96
N LEU A 28 -6.58 0.74 -2.02
CA LEU A 28 -7.99 0.63 -2.39
C LEU A 28 -8.40 -0.80 -2.76
N ILE A 29 -7.53 -1.56 -3.45
CA ILE A 29 -7.76 -2.97 -3.75
C ILE A 29 -7.87 -3.79 -2.46
N GLN A 30 -6.93 -3.61 -1.51
CA GLN A 30 -6.95 -4.34 -0.25
C GLN A 30 -8.22 -4.05 0.57
N VAL A 31 -8.58 -2.77 0.70
CA VAL A 31 -9.81 -2.38 1.43
C VAL A 31 -11.04 -2.99 0.76
N ARG A 32 -11.18 -2.86 -0.57
CA ARG A 32 -12.28 -3.46 -1.32
C ARG A 32 -12.39 -4.96 -1.08
N ASP A 33 -11.28 -5.69 -1.09
CA ASP A 33 -11.28 -7.15 -0.93
C ASP A 33 -11.72 -7.56 0.48
N VAL A 34 -11.36 -6.78 1.51
CA VAL A 34 -11.85 -6.98 2.88
C VAL A 34 -13.37 -6.73 2.97
N LEU A 35 -13.86 -5.63 2.39
CA LEU A 35 -15.29 -5.33 2.38
C LEU A 35 -16.09 -6.40 1.62
N ASN A 36 -15.59 -6.87 0.48
CA ASN A 36 -16.21 -7.96 -0.29
C ASN A 36 -16.29 -9.27 0.49
N LYS A 37 -15.23 -9.64 1.23
CA LYS A 37 -15.25 -10.82 2.12
C LYS A 37 -16.33 -10.67 3.20
N ARG A 38 -16.49 -9.46 3.75
CA ARG A 38 -17.54 -9.18 4.74
C ARG A 38 -18.93 -9.25 4.12
N LEU A 39 -19.14 -8.72 2.91
CA LEU A 39 -20.40 -8.82 2.17
C LEU A 39 -20.83 -10.27 1.93
N VAL A 40 -19.89 -11.15 1.55
CA VAL A 40 -20.19 -12.59 1.40
C VAL A 40 -20.64 -13.20 2.72
N THR A 41 -19.97 -12.85 3.82
CA THR A 41 -20.32 -13.33 5.16
C THR A 41 -21.72 -12.85 5.59
N LEU A 42 -22.03 -11.57 5.36
CA LEU A 42 -23.35 -11.00 5.67
C LEU A 42 -24.44 -11.60 4.79
N LYS A 43 -24.15 -11.85 3.51
CA LYS A 43 -25.09 -12.52 2.60
C LYS A 43 -25.47 -13.91 3.13
N ASN A 44 -24.50 -14.69 3.60
CA ASN A 44 -24.78 -16.00 4.20
C ASN A 44 -25.65 -15.89 5.45
N LYS A 45 -25.33 -14.93 6.35
CA LYS A 45 -26.14 -14.67 7.55
C LYS A 45 -27.56 -14.21 7.24
N LEU A 46 -27.75 -13.43 6.18
CA LEU A 46 -29.07 -12.96 5.73
C LEU A 46 -29.88 -14.04 5.01
N ILE A 47 -29.24 -15.09 4.48
CA ILE A 47 -29.96 -16.28 4.02
C ILE A 47 -30.52 -17.06 5.21
N GLU A 48 -29.75 -17.15 6.31
CA GLU A 48 -30.15 -17.84 7.54
C GLU A 48 -31.21 -17.06 8.33
N ASP A 49 -31.08 -15.73 8.40
CA ASP A 49 -32.05 -14.82 9.02
C ASP A 49 -32.29 -13.58 8.14
N PRO A 50 -33.24 -13.66 7.19
CA PRO A 50 -33.56 -12.55 6.30
C PRO A 50 -34.18 -11.34 7.00
N SER A 51 -34.63 -11.49 8.26
CA SER A 51 -35.29 -10.43 9.02
C SER A 51 -34.33 -9.59 9.85
N ASN A 52 -33.05 -9.97 9.89
CA ASN A 52 -32.02 -9.29 10.66
C ASN A 52 -31.70 -7.89 10.12
N GLN A 53 -32.36 -6.86 10.66
CA GLN A 53 -32.18 -5.47 10.24
C GLN A 53 -30.75 -4.96 10.37
N SER A 54 -30.01 -5.40 11.40
CA SER A 54 -28.62 -4.98 11.58
C SER A 54 -27.74 -5.47 10.43
N ASN A 55 -27.85 -6.75 10.07
CA ASN A 55 -27.10 -7.32 8.95
C ASN A 55 -27.52 -6.70 7.61
N MET A 56 -28.81 -6.38 7.44
CA MET A 56 -29.31 -5.70 6.22
C MET A 56 -28.72 -4.29 6.07
N LEU A 57 -28.70 -3.50 7.14
CA LEU A 57 -28.12 -2.16 7.13
C LEU A 57 -26.62 -2.19 6.87
N GLU A 58 -25.89 -3.08 7.54
CA GLU A 58 -24.45 -3.26 7.31
C GLU A 58 -24.18 -3.71 5.87
N TYR A 59 -24.98 -4.63 5.33
CA TYR A 59 -24.84 -5.10 3.96
C TYR A 59 -25.02 -3.98 2.94
N GLY A 60 -26.07 -3.16 3.07
CA GLY A 60 -26.31 -2.02 2.19
C GLY A 60 -25.17 -1.00 2.24
N PHE A 61 -24.73 -0.62 3.44
CA PHE A 61 -23.60 0.29 3.64
C PHE A 61 -22.32 -0.22 2.95
N LEU A 62 -21.99 -1.50 3.12
CA LEU A 62 -20.79 -2.09 2.53
C LEU A 62 -20.88 -2.18 1.00
N GLN A 63 -22.08 -2.40 0.43
CA GLN A 63 -22.27 -2.36 -1.02
C GLN A 63 -21.98 -0.95 -1.58
N ASP A 64 -22.50 0.08 -0.92
CA ASP A 64 -22.26 1.47 -1.31
C ASP A 64 -20.78 1.85 -1.22
N GLU A 65 -20.09 1.44 -0.15
CA GLU A 65 -18.66 1.69 0.01
C GLU A 65 -17.80 0.95 -1.02
N VAL A 66 -18.13 -0.31 -1.33
CA VAL A 66 -17.44 -1.05 -2.42
C VAL A 66 -17.67 -0.35 -3.77
N MET A 67 -18.86 0.17 -4.03
CA MET A 67 -19.16 0.91 -5.26
C MET A 67 -18.36 2.22 -5.34
N ARG A 68 -18.26 2.95 -4.23
CA ARG A 68 -17.45 4.16 -4.10
C ARG A 68 -15.96 3.89 -4.36
N ILE A 69 -15.42 2.83 -3.75
CA ILE A 69 -14.02 2.42 -3.93
C ILE A 69 -13.77 1.99 -5.38
N ASN A 70 -14.68 1.23 -5.99
CA ASN A 70 -14.54 0.84 -7.40
C ASN A 70 -14.52 2.05 -8.34
N LYS A 71 -15.35 3.06 -8.08
CA LYS A 71 -15.31 4.32 -8.84
C LYS A 71 -13.95 5.01 -8.70
N ARG A 72 -13.44 5.12 -7.47
CA ARG A 72 -12.10 5.71 -7.23
C ARG A 72 -10.98 4.91 -7.88
N LEU A 73 -11.07 3.58 -7.89
CA LEU A 73 -10.11 2.70 -8.58
C LEU A 73 -10.09 2.93 -10.09
N ILE A 74 -11.22 3.25 -10.72
CA ILE A 74 -11.26 3.61 -12.14
C ILE A 74 -10.47 4.90 -12.36
N ASP A 75 -10.73 5.95 -11.57
CA ASP A 75 -10.02 7.24 -11.68
C ASP A 75 -8.49 7.07 -11.51
N VAL A 76 -8.07 6.26 -10.53
CA VAL A 76 -6.64 5.99 -10.27
C VAL A 76 -6.02 5.18 -11.40
N LYS A 77 -6.73 4.18 -11.95
CA LYS A 77 -6.24 3.39 -13.10
C LYS A 77 -6.13 4.22 -14.37
N GLU A 78 -7.02 5.18 -14.59
CA GLU A 78 -6.92 6.12 -15.71
C GLU A 78 -5.68 7.02 -15.57
N LYS A 79 -5.38 7.49 -14.35
CA LYS A 79 -4.17 8.28 -14.04
C LYS A 79 -2.88 7.52 -14.33
N TYR A 80 -2.85 6.19 -14.15
CA TYR A 80 -1.70 5.32 -14.46
C TYR A 80 -1.99 4.38 -15.63
N SER A 81 -2.79 4.82 -16.60
CA SER A 81 -3.28 3.96 -17.69
C SER A 81 -2.20 3.53 -18.67
N THR A 82 -1.13 4.30 -18.83
CA THR A 82 -0.02 3.99 -19.74
C THR A 82 1.07 3.15 -19.05
N LYS A 83 1.75 2.33 -19.85
CA LYS A 83 2.89 1.52 -19.38
C LYS A 83 4.00 2.44 -18.87
N GLU A 84 4.27 3.56 -19.54
CA GLU A 84 5.25 4.56 -19.09
C GLU A 84 4.87 5.15 -17.72
N ALA A 85 3.60 5.51 -17.48
CA ALA A 85 3.17 6.06 -16.19
C ALA A 85 3.30 5.04 -15.04
N LYS A 86 3.06 3.74 -15.33
CA LYS A 86 3.29 2.66 -14.36
C LYS A 86 4.77 2.45 -14.07
N ILE A 87 5.63 2.48 -15.09
CA ILE A 87 7.09 2.39 -14.92
C ILE A 87 7.58 3.58 -14.09
N GLU A 88 7.16 4.80 -14.43
CA GLU A 88 7.54 6.02 -13.71
C GLU A 88 7.09 5.98 -12.23
N LYS A 89 5.88 5.47 -11.96
CA LYS A 89 5.38 5.23 -10.59
C LYS A 89 6.35 4.32 -9.83
N TYR A 90 6.74 3.18 -10.40
CA TYR A 90 7.63 2.23 -9.73
C TYR A 90 9.06 2.75 -9.60
N ASP A 91 9.59 3.46 -10.60
CA ASP A 91 10.90 4.11 -10.52
C ASP A 91 10.94 5.13 -9.38
N LYS A 92 9.88 5.93 -9.21
CA LYS A 92 9.74 6.85 -8.07
C LYS A 92 9.70 6.13 -6.73
N LEU A 93 8.95 5.03 -6.63
CA LEU A 93 8.90 4.19 -5.41
C LEU A 93 10.26 3.57 -5.08
N ILE A 94 10.98 3.06 -6.08
CA ILE A 94 12.31 2.47 -5.91
C ILE A 94 13.32 3.53 -5.48
N ASN A 95 13.34 4.68 -6.16
CA ASN A 95 14.23 5.79 -5.81
C ASN A 95 13.97 6.30 -4.39
N TYR A 96 12.71 6.40 -3.99
CA TYR A 96 12.35 6.76 -2.62
C TYR A 96 12.88 5.74 -1.60
N ASN A 97 12.70 4.44 -1.85
CA ASN A 97 13.21 3.38 -0.97
C ASN A 97 14.75 3.43 -0.85
N ILE A 98 15.45 3.68 -1.96
CA ILE A 98 16.90 3.84 -1.98
C ILE A 98 17.34 5.04 -1.14
N GLN A 99 16.68 6.19 -1.29
CA GLN A 99 16.97 7.39 -0.51
C GLN A 99 16.70 7.20 0.99
N GLU A 100 15.63 6.48 1.33
CA GLU A 100 15.30 6.12 2.71
C GLU A 100 16.42 5.24 3.32
N LEU A 101 16.89 4.24 2.59
CA LEU A 101 18.00 3.38 3.01
C LEU A 101 19.30 4.15 3.22
N PHE A 102 19.65 5.08 2.31
CA PHE A 102 20.82 5.96 2.50
C PHE A 102 20.69 6.81 3.77
N THR A 103 19.49 7.34 4.03
CA THR A 103 19.23 8.12 5.25
C THR A 103 19.39 7.28 6.51
N TYR A 104 18.91 6.03 6.52
CA TYR A 104 19.11 5.11 7.64
C TYR A 104 20.59 4.74 7.84
N VAL A 105 21.34 4.50 6.76
CA VAL A 105 22.79 4.27 6.83
C VAL A 105 23.53 5.46 7.43
N ASP A 106 23.14 6.69 7.08
CA ASP A 106 23.76 7.88 7.65
C ASP A 106 23.41 8.09 9.13
N PHE A 107 22.22 7.71 9.59
CA PHE A 107 21.92 7.67 11.02
C PHE A 107 22.74 6.62 11.77
N ILE A 108 22.97 5.44 11.18
CA ILE A 108 23.80 4.40 11.78
C ILE A 108 25.25 4.86 11.99
N LYS A 109 25.80 5.62 11.03
CA LYS A 109 27.14 6.22 11.18
C LYS A 109 27.22 7.20 12.35
N GLN A 110 26.10 7.81 12.74
CA GLN A 110 26.03 8.85 13.77
C GLN A 110 25.62 8.33 15.15
N PHE A 111 24.97 7.16 15.26
CA PHE A 111 24.43 6.64 16.53
C PHE A 111 24.72 5.15 16.73
N LYS A 112 25.20 4.75 17.93
CA LYS A 112 25.35 3.32 18.31
C LYS A 112 23.98 2.62 18.21
N ILE A 113 23.92 1.52 17.48
CA ILE A 113 22.71 0.89 16.92
C ILE A 113 21.75 0.38 18.02
N ASP A 114 20.46 0.71 17.89
CA ASP A 114 19.31 0.18 18.66
C ASP A 114 18.49 -0.77 17.75
N ASP A 115 17.99 -1.88 18.29
CA ASP A 115 17.35 -3.00 17.58
C ASP A 115 16.14 -2.57 16.73
N LYS A 116 15.45 -1.49 17.12
CA LYS A 116 14.34 -0.93 16.33
C LYS A 116 14.76 -0.40 14.97
N LEU A 117 15.97 0.18 14.85
CA LEU A 117 16.48 0.69 13.59
C LEU A 117 16.88 -0.46 12.64
N TYR A 118 17.39 -1.56 13.21
CA TYR A 118 17.68 -2.78 12.47
C TYR A 118 16.40 -3.40 11.87
N GLN A 119 15.30 -3.45 12.64
CA GLN A 119 14.01 -3.93 12.14
C GLN A 119 13.45 -3.05 11.01
N ALA A 120 13.53 -1.71 11.15
CA ALA A 120 13.10 -0.79 10.10
C ALA A 120 13.89 -0.97 8.79
N MET A 121 15.18 -1.27 8.87
CA MET A 121 16.00 -1.59 7.69
C MET A 121 15.60 -2.91 7.04
N GLN A 122 15.34 -3.96 7.83
CA GLN A 122 14.84 -5.22 7.29
C GLN A 122 13.52 -5.02 6.55
N ASP A 123 12.59 -4.23 7.10
CA ASP A 123 11.30 -3.94 6.47
C ASP A 123 11.47 -3.15 5.16
N SER A 124 12.37 -2.16 5.12
CA SER A 124 12.66 -1.41 3.88
C SER A 124 13.36 -2.26 2.82
N LEU A 125 14.25 -3.20 3.21
CA LEU A 125 14.86 -4.17 2.30
C LEU A 125 13.83 -5.15 1.72
N VAL A 126 12.92 -5.68 2.54
CA VAL A 126 11.82 -6.53 2.08
C VAL A 126 10.91 -5.76 1.12
N SER A 127 10.64 -4.49 1.40
CA SER A 127 9.87 -3.64 0.49
C SER A 127 10.59 -3.37 -0.83
N LEU A 128 11.91 -3.19 -0.81
CA LEU A 128 12.72 -3.00 -2.01
C LEU A 128 12.73 -4.27 -2.89
N ASP A 129 12.94 -5.43 -2.27
CA ASP A 129 12.94 -6.73 -2.96
C ASP A 129 11.60 -7.01 -3.64
N ARG A 130 10.48 -6.78 -2.94
CA ARG A 130 9.13 -6.89 -3.55
C ARG A 130 8.97 -5.96 -4.76
N ASN A 131 9.45 -4.73 -4.68
CA ASN A 131 9.32 -3.77 -5.77
C ASN A 131 10.19 -4.13 -6.98
N ILE A 132 11.42 -4.62 -6.75
CA ILE A 132 12.32 -5.12 -7.81
C ILE A 132 11.72 -6.35 -8.48
N ASN A 133 11.18 -7.30 -7.71
CA ASN A 133 10.55 -8.51 -8.26
C ASN A 133 9.36 -8.15 -9.16
N LYS A 134 8.50 -7.22 -8.72
CA LYS A 134 7.36 -6.76 -9.49
C LYS A 134 7.77 -6.04 -10.79
N LEU A 135 8.85 -5.25 -10.74
CA LEU A 135 9.43 -4.63 -11.93
C LEU A 135 9.99 -5.68 -12.91
N ASN A 136 10.66 -6.71 -12.40
CA ASN A 136 11.20 -7.78 -13.22
C ASN A 136 10.10 -8.65 -13.85
N GLU A 137 9.00 -8.91 -13.14
CA GLU A 137 7.80 -9.57 -13.69
C GLU A 137 7.25 -8.79 -14.89
N LEU A 138 7.06 -7.48 -14.72
CA LEU A 138 6.59 -6.59 -15.80
C LEU A 138 7.53 -6.53 -17.02
N ARG A 139 8.83 -6.77 -16.82
CA ARG A 139 9.82 -6.82 -17.91
C ARG A 139 9.87 -8.18 -18.61
N LYS A 140 9.64 -9.29 -17.90
CA LYS A 140 9.66 -10.64 -18.48
C LYS A 140 8.42 -10.96 -19.31
N GLU A 141 7.30 -10.30 -19.04
CA GLU A 141 6.11 -10.37 -19.90
C GLU A 141 6.36 -9.78 -21.31
N ASP A 142 7.39 -8.94 -21.50
CA ASP A 142 7.80 -8.43 -22.83
C ASP A 142 8.65 -9.42 -23.66
N ASP A 143 9.41 -10.33 -23.03
CA ASP A 143 10.31 -11.26 -23.74
C ASP A 143 9.58 -12.51 -24.28
N SER A 144 8.27 -12.64 -24.03
CA SER A 144 7.45 -13.80 -24.38
C SER A 144 6.46 -13.54 -25.54
N GLN A 145 6.61 -12.42 -26.26
CA GLN A 145 5.92 -12.12 -27.53
C GLN A 145 6.91 -12.03 -28.69
#